data_AF-A0AAE9IH32-F1
#
_entry.id   AF-A0AAE9IH32-F1
#
_cell.length_a   1.000
_cell.length_b   1.000
_cell.length_c   1.000
_cell.angle_alpha   90.00
_cell.angle_beta   90.00
_cell.angle_gamma   90.00
#
_symmetry.space_group_name_H-M   'P 1'
#
loop_
_entity.id
_entity.type
_entity.pdbx_description
1 polymer ?
#
loop_
_entity_poly.entity_id
_entity_poly.type
_entity_poly.pdbx_seq_one_letter_code
_entity_poly.pdbx_strand_id
1 'polypeptide(L)'
;MNMNEQIKLWNEEAQASNADHPHRKVELFIEVRDGALESVVPYLNQQDYRHVTLVEDEHTSAAAGTKVAELIREAGLTVDVVRLPPNAVGDVIADETYIMKVLLGVADKSQAVLAVGSGTIHDLVRFVCYKMNRPFLSVPTAASVDGFTSAGAPLIVDGSKQTFQAVPPEAIFADLSVLANAPQTMTAAGFGDMLGKFTSLADWHVSRDLGNEPYSPVANRITEEALRACIEHVNEIAAGSKAGVEVLMNALIASGISMLMIDHSRPASGESTIFPTELKWILSQRDASKFCMVPRWA
;
A
#
# COMPACT_ATOMS: atom_id res chain seq x y z
N MET A 1 -2.35 -21.34 -7.71
CA MET A 1 -3.18 -20.96 -6.55
C MET A 1 -3.21 -19.46 -6.50
N ASN A 2 -4.39 -18.84 -6.38
CA ASN A 2 -4.50 -17.38 -6.35
C ASN A 2 -4.26 -16.85 -4.91
N MET A 3 -4.06 -15.53 -4.77
CA MET A 3 -3.75 -14.92 -3.47
C MET A 3 -4.86 -15.13 -2.43
N ASN A 4 -6.13 -15.18 -2.83
CA ASN A 4 -7.24 -15.42 -1.89
C ASN A 4 -7.22 -16.84 -1.31
N GLU A 5 -6.87 -17.84 -2.13
CA GLU A 5 -6.66 -19.22 -1.66
C GLU A 5 -5.45 -19.31 -0.72
N GLN A 6 -4.38 -18.61 -1.06
CA GLN A 6 -3.17 -18.54 -0.24
C GLN A 6 -3.43 -17.90 1.13
N ILE A 7 -4.22 -16.82 1.20
CA ILE A 7 -4.61 -16.18 2.47
C ILE A 7 -5.40 -17.14 3.37
N LYS A 8 -6.29 -17.96 2.79
CA LYS A 8 -7.03 -18.97 3.57
C LYS A 8 -6.08 -19.99 4.20
N LEU A 9 -5.13 -20.49 3.43
CA LEU A 9 -4.12 -21.43 3.93
C LEU A 9 -3.25 -20.78 5.02
N TRP A 10 -2.80 -19.54 4.82
CA TRP A 10 -2.03 -18.84 5.85
C TRP A 10 -2.83 -18.59 7.13
N ASN A 11 -4.11 -18.26 7.02
CA ASN A 11 -4.99 -18.11 8.18
C ASN A 11 -5.17 -19.43 8.94
N GLU A 12 -5.39 -20.54 8.23
CA GLU A 12 -5.51 -21.87 8.83
C GLU A 12 -4.21 -22.29 9.52
N GLU A 13 -3.08 -22.07 8.88
CA GLU A 13 -1.76 -22.38 9.43
C GLU A 13 -1.44 -21.53 10.66
N ALA A 14 -1.73 -20.23 10.61
CA ALA A 14 -1.51 -19.33 11.73
C ALA A 14 -2.36 -19.72 12.94
N GLN A 15 -3.64 -20.08 12.75
CA GLN A 15 -4.51 -20.56 13.81
C GLN A 15 -4.08 -21.91 14.40
N ALA A 16 -3.44 -22.76 13.60
CA ALA A 16 -2.90 -24.04 14.05
C ALA A 16 -1.52 -23.91 14.74
N SER A 17 -0.85 -22.77 14.58
CA SER A 17 0.46 -22.51 15.17
C SER A 17 0.33 -22.23 16.67
N ASN A 18 1.09 -22.97 17.49
CA ASN A 18 1.31 -22.64 18.90
C ASN A 18 2.26 -21.44 19.04
N ALA A 19 1.92 -20.29 18.45
CA ALA A 19 2.69 -19.08 18.65
C ALA A 19 2.34 -18.44 20.01
N ASP A 20 3.32 -17.79 20.63
CA ASP A 20 3.14 -17.06 21.90
C ASP A 20 2.21 -15.83 21.78
N HIS A 21 1.69 -15.55 20.58
CA HIS A 21 0.82 -14.41 20.29
C HIS A 21 -0.39 -14.82 19.44
N PRO A 22 -1.61 -14.30 19.73
CA PRO A 22 -2.79 -14.61 18.94
C PRO A 22 -2.68 -13.98 17.55
N HIS A 23 -2.82 -14.80 16.51
CA HIS A 23 -2.90 -14.32 15.13
C HIS A 23 -4.30 -13.77 14.83
N ARG A 24 -4.35 -12.64 14.13
CA ARG A 24 -5.59 -12.11 13.55
C ARG A 24 -5.87 -12.79 12.23
N LYS A 25 -7.11 -13.22 12.06
CA LYS A 25 -7.60 -13.70 10.77
C LYS A 25 -7.64 -12.52 9.80
N VAL A 26 -6.96 -12.65 8.67
CA VAL A 26 -6.97 -11.65 7.60
C VAL A 26 -8.15 -11.93 6.66
N GLU A 27 -9.09 -11.00 6.60
CA GLU A 27 -10.25 -11.06 5.71
C GLU A 27 -10.12 -9.95 4.68
N LEU A 28 -9.47 -10.27 3.56
CA LEU A 28 -9.13 -9.35 2.49
C LEU A 28 -9.36 -10.01 1.13
N PHE A 29 -10.07 -9.33 0.23
CA PHE A 29 -10.21 -9.76 -1.15
C PHE A 29 -9.08 -9.18 -2.01
N ILE A 30 -8.40 -10.00 -2.79
CA ILE A 30 -7.26 -9.54 -3.61
C ILE A 30 -7.39 -10.02 -5.04
N GLU A 31 -7.24 -9.10 -5.96
CA GLU A 31 -7.18 -9.40 -7.38
C GLU A 31 -5.96 -8.75 -8.01
N VAL A 32 -4.97 -9.58 -8.36
CA VAL A 32 -3.77 -9.18 -9.08
C VAL A 32 -3.79 -9.90 -10.43
N ARG A 33 -4.15 -9.18 -11.49
CA ARG A 33 -4.17 -9.72 -12.87
C ARG A 33 -4.32 -8.60 -13.89
N ASP A 34 -4.20 -8.96 -15.16
CA ASP A 34 -4.62 -8.07 -16.24
C ASP A 34 -6.15 -7.89 -16.23
N GLY A 35 -6.61 -6.64 -16.30
CA GLY A 35 -8.04 -6.32 -16.24
C GLY A 35 -8.65 -6.47 -14.83
N ALA A 36 -7.84 -6.37 -13.76
CA ALA A 36 -8.33 -6.47 -12.38
C ALA A 36 -9.36 -5.38 -12.02
N LEU A 37 -9.34 -4.22 -12.70
CA LEU A 37 -10.32 -3.15 -12.50
C LEU A 37 -11.76 -3.60 -12.81
N GLU A 38 -11.95 -4.58 -13.69
CA GLU A 38 -13.27 -5.11 -14.06
C GLU A 38 -13.97 -5.80 -12.88
N SER A 39 -13.22 -6.22 -11.85
CA SER A 39 -13.76 -6.87 -10.66
C SER A 39 -14.24 -5.91 -9.59
N VAL A 40 -13.99 -4.60 -9.74
CA VAL A 40 -14.51 -3.57 -8.83
C VAL A 40 -16.03 -3.65 -8.77
N VAL A 41 -16.72 -3.62 -9.92
CA VAL A 41 -18.19 -3.62 -9.97
C VAL A 41 -18.81 -4.92 -9.41
N PRO A 42 -18.33 -6.13 -9.78
CA PRO A 42 -18.75 -7.37 -9.14
C PRO A 42 -18.62 -7.33 -7.62
N TYR A 43 -17.49 -6.83 -7.10
CA TYR A 43 -17.27 -6.72 -5.66
C TYR A 43 -18.24 -5.74 -4.99
N LEU A 44 -18.43 -4.54 -5.57
CA LEU A 44 -19.39 -3.55 -5.06
C LEU A 44 -20.82 -4.12 -4.98
N ASN A 45 -21.24 -4.85 -6.01
CA ASN A 45 -22.55 -5.51 -6.01
C ASN A 45 -22.66 -6.62 -4.96
N GLN A 46 -21.59 -7.39 -4.74
CA GLN A 46 -21.56 -8.44 -3.72
C GLN A 46 -21.69 -7.87 -2.30
N GLN A 47 -21.09 -6.70 -2.04
CA GLN A 47 -21.18 -6.00 -0.75
C GLN A 47 -22.40 -5.08 -0.63
N ASP A 48 -23.24 -5.01 -1.66
CA ASP A 48 -24.38 -4.07 -1.79
C ASP A 48 -23.99 -2.58 -1.61
N TYR A 49 -22.78 -2.23 -2.06
CA TYR A 49 -22.31 -0.85 -2.15
C TYR A 49 -22.84 -0.19 -3.42
N ARG A 50 -23.88 0.65 -3.26
CA ARG A 50 -24.59 1.35 -4.34
C ARG A 50 -24.10 2.76 -4.60
N HIS A 51 -23.54 3.40 -3.57
CA HIS A 51 -22.93 4.73 -3.67
C HIS A 51 -21.54 4.68 -3.05
N VAL A 52 -20.51 5.00 -3.84
CA VAL A 52 -19.12 5.03 -3.37
C VAL A 52 -18.44 6.36 -3.70
N THR A 53 -17.34 6.65 -3.02
CA THR A 53 -16.47 7.78 -3.34
C THR A 53 -15.13 7.27 -3.85
N LEU A 54 -14.66 7.80 -4.97
CA LEU A 54 -13.35 7.52 -5.53
C LEU A 54 -12.43 8.71 -5.28
N VAL A 55 -11.26 8.47 -4.69
CA VAL A 55 -10.26 9.50 -4.41
C VAL A 55 -9.04 9.25 -5.29
N GLU A 56 -8.62 10.28 -6.02
CA GLU A 56 -7.55 10.23 -7.03
C GLU A 56 -6.79 11.55 -7.09
N ASP A 57 -5.64 11.58 -7.77
CA ASP A 57 -5.01 12.80 -8.26
C ASP A 57 -5.11 12.89 -9.79
N GLU A 58 -4.49 13.92 -10.39
CA GLU A 58 -4.51 14.11 -11.85
C GLU A 58 -3.86 12.94 -12.62
N HIS A 59 -2.74 12.41 -12.13
CA HIS A 59 -2.02 11.32 -12.78
C HIS A 59 -2.73 9.99 -12.60
N THR A 60 -3.22 9.71 -11.40
CA THR A 60 -3.88 8.43 -11.09
C THR A 60 -5.29 8.37 -11.67
N SER A 61 -5.93 9.52 -11.90
CA SER A 61 -7.14 9.61 -12.71
C SER A 61 -6.94 9.14 -14.14
N ALA A 62 -5.85 9.57 -14.77
CA ALA A 62 -5.50 9.15 -16.12
C ALA A 62 -5.06 7.67 -16.16
N ALA A 63 -4.38 7.20 -15.12
CA ALA A 63 -3.89 5.82 -15.04
C ALA A 63 -5.01 4.79 -14.85
N ALA A 64 -5.96 5.05 -13.95
CA ALA A 64 -7.03 4.09 -13.63
C ALA A 64 -8.35 4.75 -13.20
N GLY A 65 -8.33 5.93 -12.58
CA GLY A 65 -9.49 6.47 -11.87
C GLY A 65 -10.67 6.81 -12.78
N THR A 66 -10.40 7.35 -13.99
CA THR A 66 -11.44 7.59 -15.00
C THR A 66 -12.12 6.28 -15.40
N LYS A 67 -11.33 5.23 -15.67
CA LYS A 67 -11.84 3.93 -16.09
C LYS A 67 -12.67 3.26 -14.99
N VAL A 68 -12.22 3.33 -13.73
CA VAL A 68 -12.98 2.79 -12.58
C VAL A 68 -14.29 3.54 -12.41
N ALA A 69 -14.27 4.88 -12.48
CA ALA A 69 -15.50 5.68 -12.35
C ALA A 69 -16.50 5.38 -13.48
N GLU A 70 -16.03 5.18 -14.72
CA GLU A 70 -16.87 4.78 -15.85
C GLU A 70 -17.50 3.41 -15.63
N LEU A 71 -16.72 2.39 -15.26
CA LEU A 71 -17.21 1.04 -14.97
C LEU A 71 -18.35 1.07 -13.92
N ILE A 72 -18.18 1.85 -12.85
CA ILE A 72 -19.18 1.98 -11.79
C ILE A 72 -20.46 2.64 -12.31
N ARG A 73 -20.35 3.72 -13.11
CA ARG A 73 -21.51 4.42 -13.68
C ARG A 73 -22.26 3.58 -14.70
N GLU A 74 -21.54 2.85 -15.57
CA GLU A 74 -22.12 1.95 -16.57
C GLU A 74 -22.91 0.81 -15.93
N ALA A 75 -22.50 0.37 -14.74
CA ALA A 75 -23.21 -0.61 -13.93
C ALA A 75 -24.46 -0.05 -13.21
N GLY A 76 -24.77 1.23 -13.37
CA GLY A 76 -25.91 1.90 -12.73
C GLY A 76 -25.70 2.23 -11.25
N LEU A 77 -24.45 2.18 -10.76
CA LEU A 77 -24.09 2.57 -9.40
C LEU A 77 -23.68 4.05 -9.35
N THR A 78 -23.73 4.66 -8.17
CA THR A 78 -23.34 6.06 -7.97
C THR A 78 -21.88 6.15 -7.52
N VAL A 79 -21.10 7.01 -8.18
CA VAL A 79 -19.72 7.32 -7.79
C VAL A 79 -19.47 8.82 -7.78
N ASP A 80 -19.08 9.33 -6.62
CA ASP A 80 -18.51 10.67 -6.47
C ASP A 80 -17.00 10.60 -6.63
N VAL A 81 -16.42 11.59 -7.29
CA VAL A 81 -14.97 11.66 -7.51
C VAL A 81 -14.39 12.85 -6.75
N VAL A 82 -13.45 12.56 -5.86
CA VAL A 82 -12.65 13.54 -5.13
C VAL A 82 -11.26 13.58 -5.77
N ARG A 83 -11.03 14.59 -6.60
CA ARG A 83 -9.72 14.82 -7.21
C ARG A 83 -8.87 15.74 -6.35
N LEU A 84 -7.75 15.22 -5.86
CA LEU A 84 -6.79 15.97 -5.05
C LEU A 84 -5.90 16.81 -5.98
N PRO A 85 -5.92 18.15 -5.86
CA PRO A 85 -5.09 19.00 -6.69
C PRO A 85 -3.64 18.96 -6.19
N PRO A 86 -2.63 19.10 -7.06
CA PRO A 86 -1.24 19.18 -6.64
C PRO A 86 -0.98 20.42 -5.78
N ASN A 87 0.03 20.34 -4.94
CA ASN A 87 0.54 21.46 -4.15
C ASN A 87 1.40 22.39 -5.04
N ALA A 88 2.04 23.40 -4.44
CA ALA A 88 2.85 24.37 -5.18
C ALA A 88 4.05 23.77 -5.94
N VAL A 89 4.51 22.56 -5.58
CA VAL A 89 5.60 21.85 -6.25
C VAL A 89 5.13 20.73 -7.17
N GLY A 90 3.82 20.59 -7.39
CA GLY A 90 3.27 19.60 -8.30
C GLY A 90 2.90 18.25 -7.65
N ASP A 91 3.01 18.13 -6.34
CA ASP A 91 2.84 16.85 -5.63
C ASP A 91 1.57 16.82 -4.77
N VAL A 92 1.06 15.62 -4.49
CA VAL A 92 0.15 15.37 -3.37
C VAL A 92 0.97 14.78 -2.22
N ILE A 93 0.82 15.36 -1.03
CA ILE A 93 1.46 14.87 0.20
C ILE A 93 0.38 14.47 1.21
N ALA A 94 0.69 13.52 2.09
CA ALA A 94 -0.25 13.02 3.07
C ALA A 94 -0.27 13.91 4.33
N ASP A 95 -0.70 15.17 4.18
CA ASP A 95 -0.73 16.19 5.25
C ASP A 95 -2.16 16.54 5.71
N GLU A 96 -2.28 17.43 6.69
CA GLU A 96 -3.57 17.88 7.23
C GLU A 96 -4.46 18.53 6.18
N THR A 97 -3.86 19.24 5.22
CA THR A 97 -4.60 19.90 4.13
C THR A 97 -5.30 18.86 3.27
N TYR A 98 -4.58 17.82 2.85
CA TYR A 98 -5.15 16.76 2.02
C TYR A 98 -6.07 15.84 2.81
N ILE A 99 -5.81 15.58 4.09
CA ILE A 99 -6.74 14.87 4.98
C ILE A 99 -8.09 15.58 4.99
N MET A 100 -8.10 16.90 5.19
CA MET A 100 -9.33 17.68 5.21
C MET A 100 -10.05 17.69 3.84
N LYS A 101 -9.30 17.73 2.74
CA LYS A 101 -9.90 17.64 1.39
C LYS A 101 -10.59 16.30 1.16
N VAL A 102 -9.97 15.20 1.55
CA VAL A 102 -10.59 13.86 1.45
C VAL A 102 -11.79 13.78 2.38
N LEU A 103 -11.66 14.20 3.64
CA LEU A 103 -12.73 14.16 4.64
C LEU A 103 -13.98 14.94 4.20
N LEU A 104 -13.81 16.14 3.64
CA LEU A 104 -14.91 16.97 3.13
C LEU A 104 -15.46 16.50 1.78
N GLY A 105 -14.65 15.76 1.01
CA GLY A 105 -15.02 15.27 -0.32
C GLY A 105 -15.80 13.95 -0.28
N VAL A 106 -15.61 13.12 0.75
CA VAL A 106 -16.37 11.88 0.92
C VAL A 106 -17.83 12.21 1.23
N ALA A 107 -18.74 11.81 0.33
CA ALA A 107 -20.16 12.06 0.49
C ALA A 107 -20.73 11.26 1.67
N ASP A 108 -21.65 11.86 2.43
CA ASP A 108 -22.29 11.21 3.59
C ASP A 108 -23.01 9.89 3.24
N LYS A 109 -23.51 9.80 2.01
CA LYS A 109 -24.22 8.61 1.48
C LYS A 109 -23.26 7.52 0.99
N SER A 110 -21.97 7.82 0.89
CA SER A 110 -20.95 6.89 0.43
C SER A 110 -20.84 5.71 1.39
N GLN A 111 -21.01 4.50 0.86
CA GLN A 111 -20.95 3.24 1.60
C GLN A 111 -19.53 2.70 1.67
N ALA A 112 -18.67 3.06 0.72
CA ALA A 112 -17.25 2.68 0.68
C ALA A 112 -16.43 3.74 -0.05
N VAL A 113 -15.14 3.84 0.26
CA VAL A 113 -14.22 4.78 -0.39
C VAL A 113 -13.10 4.02 -1.10
N LEU A 114 -12.91 4.30 -2.39
CA LEU A 114 -11.85 3.76 -3.22
C LEU A 114 -10.67 4.73 -3.25
N ALA A 115 -9.46 4.26 -2.92
CA ALA A 115 -8.21 4.97 -3.22
C ALA A 115 -7.66 4.51 -4.56
N VAL A 116 -7.61 5.40 -5.54
CA VAL A 116 -6.94 5.14 -6.82
C VAL A 116 -5.62 5.89 -6.84
N GLY A 117 -4.53 5.15 -6.60
CA GLY A 117 -3.21 5.76 -6.58
C GLY A 117 -2.11 4.90 -5.95
N SER A 118 -1.07 5.55 -5.46
CA SER A 118 0.03 4.91 -4.74
C SER A 118 -0.07 5.16 -3.21
N GLY A 119 1.03 4.98 -2.47
CA GLY A 119 1.07 5.06 -1.01
C GLY A 119 0.40 6.31 -0.43
N THR A 120 0.73 7.51 -0.93
CA THR A 120 0.18 8.77 -0.38
C THR A 120 -1.34 8.83 -0.40
N ILE A 121 -1.98 8.51 -1.52
CA ILE A 121 -3.45 8.53 -1.63
C ILE A 121 -4.04 7.42 -0.73
N HIS A 122 -3.40 6.25 -0.69
CA HIS A 122 -3.85 5.15 0.18
C HIS A 122 -3.79 5.53 1.67
N ASP A 123 -2.76 6.25 2.10
CA ASP A 123 -2.55 6.69 3.48
C ASP A 123 -3.58 7.74 3.89
N LEU A 124 -3.86 8.70 2.99
CA LEU A 124 -4.93 9.69 3.18
C LEU A 124 -6.30 9.03 3.31
N VAL A 125 -6.64 8.17 2.35
CA VAL A 125 -7.98 7.57 2.26
C VAL A 125 -8.22 6.59 3.40
N ARG A 126 -7.27 5.70 3.73
CA ARG A 126 -7.44 4.76 4.85
C ARG A 126 -7.62 5.48 6.18
N PHE A 127 -6.91 6.59 6.38
CA PHE A 127 -7.02 7.36 7.61
C PHE A 127 -8.40 8.00 7.71
N VAL A 128 -8.89 8.61 6.63
CA VAL A 128 -10.24 9.17 6.58
C VAL A 128 -11.30 8.09 6.75
N CYS A 129 -11.16 6.94 6.09
CA CYS A 129 -12.06 5.80 6.23
C CYS A 129 -12.14 5.31 7.68
N TYR A 130 -11.00 5.21 8.35
CA TYR A 130 -10.93 4.87 9.77
C TYR A 130 -11.69 5.89 10.65
N LYS A 131 -11.52 7.20 10.40
CA LYS A 131 -12.21 8.25 11.15
C LYS A 131 -13.71 8.31 10.87
N MET A 132 -14.12 8.01 9.64
CA MET A 132 -15.53 8.02 9.22
C MET A 132 -16.24 6.68 9.44
N ASN A 133 -15.53 5.65 9.92
CA ASN A 133 -16.01 4.28 10.01
C ASN A 133 -16.61 3.79 8.67
N ARG A 134 -15.85 3.96 7.59
CA ARG A 134 -16.22 3.54 6.24
C ARG A 134 -15.30 2.44 5.73
N PRO A 135 -15.84 1.44 5.00
CA PRO A 135 -15.07 0.51 4.18
C PRO A 135 -14.06 1.21 3.26
N PHE A 136 -12.84 0.67 3.24
CA PHE A 136 -11.75 1.14 2.40
C PHE A 136 -11.45 0.12 1.29
N LEU A 137 -11.43 0.56 0.03
CA LEU A 137 -11.07 -0.25 -1.13
C LEU A 137 -9.82 0.32 -1.81
N SER A 138 -8.87 -0.54 -2.15
CA SER A 138 -7.57 -0.17 -2.70
C SER A 138 -7.50 -0.48 -4.19
N VAL A 139 -7.13 0.53 -4.98
CA VAL A 139 -6.85 0.41 -6.43
C VAL A 139 -5.44 0.95 -6.67
N PRO A 140 -4.40 0.13 -6.42
CA PRO A 140 -3.02 0.56 -6.56
C PRO A 140 -2.68 0.85 -8.03
N THR A 141 -2.05 2.00 -8.27
CA THR A 141 -1.58 2.39 -9.61
C THR A 141 -0.08 2.24 -9.79
N ALA A 142 0.65 1.82 -8.75
CA ALA A 142 2.07 1.50 -8.80
C ALA A 142 2.46 0.51 -7.71
N ALA A 143 3.43 -0.38 -7.97
CA ALA A 143 3.98 -1.31 -6.98
C ALA A 143 5.13 -0.65 -6.18
N SER A 144 4.79 0.32 -5.32
CA SER A 144 5.79 1.22 -4.70
C SER A 144 6.17 0.95 -3.26
N VAL A 145 5.29 0.33 -2.48
CA VAL A 145 5.43 0.11 -1.03
C VAL A 145 4.57 -1.08 -0.59
N ASP A 146 4.91 -1.74 0.51
CA ASP A 146 4.07 -2.78 1.12
C ASP A 146 2.87 -2.24 1.92
N GLY A 147 2.75 -0.91 2.00
CA GLY A 147 1.70 -0.21 2.71
C GLY A 147 0.27 -0.51 2.22
N PHE A 148 0.07 -1.11 1.04
CA PHE A 148 -1.27 -1.37 0.49
C PHE A 148 -2.18 -2.19 1.41
N THR A 149 -1.61 -3.13 2.17
CA THR A 149 -2.35 -3.96 3.15
C THR A 149 -2.20 -3.48 4.60
N SER A 150 -1.50 -2.37 4.86
CA SER A 150 -1.21 -1.91 6.22
C SER A 150 -2.43 -1.31 6.95
N ALA A 151 -2.50 -1.53 8.26
CA ALA A 151 -3.44 -0.89 9.18
C ALA A 151 -2.90 0.42 9.79
N GLY A 152 -1.71 0.87 9.38
CA GLY A 152 -1.13 2.17 9.72
C GLY A 152 -1.15 3.13 8.52
N ALA A 153 -1.26 4.42 8.81
CA ALA A 153 -1.16 5.51 7.85
C ALA A 153 -0.02 6.46 8.24
N PRO A 154 1.12 6.49 7.52
CA PRO A 154 2.13 7.51 7.69
C PRO A 154 1.65 8.86 7.13
N LEU A 155 1.42 9.81 8.02
CA LEU A 155 0.91 11.15 7.71
C LEU A 155 1.90 12.21 8.21
N ILE A 156 1.90 13.38 7.58
CA ILE A 156 2.65 14.54 8.02
C ILE A 156 1.70 15.39 8.85
N VAL A 157 1.98 15.51 10.15
CA VAL A 157 1.21 16.36 11.07
C VAL A 157 2.17 17.24 11.85
N ASP A 158 1.85 18.53 11.95
CA ASP A 158 2.69 19.56 12.56
C ASP A 158 4.11 19.58 11.97
N GLY A 159 4.22 19.33 10.66
CA GLY A 159 5.51 19.25 9.98
C GLY A 159 6.39 18.10 10.49
N SER A 160 5.80 17.00 10.95
CA SER A 160 6.52 15.78 11.33
C SER A 160 5.83 14.55 10.78
N LYS A 161 6.59 13.57 10.30
CA LYS A 161 6.02 12.33 9.80
C LYS A 161 5.70 11.41 10.98
N GLN A 162 4.43 11.05 11.12
CA GLN A 162 3.91 10.20 12.20
C GLN A 162 3.02 9.11 11.61
N THR A 163 3.08 7.90 12.17
CA THR A 163 2.20 6.80 11.75
C THR A 163 1.00 6.73 12.67
N PHE A 164 -0.20 6.90 12.10
CA PHE A 164 -1.46 6.83 12.83
C PHE A 164 -2.15 5.48 12.59
N GLN A 165 -2.89 5.01 13.59
CA GLN A 165 -3.81 3.89 13.44
C GLN A 165 -4.85 4.21 12.36
N ALA A 166 -5.08 3.26 11.46
CA ALA A 166 -6.05 3.35 10.39
C ALA A 166 -6.80 2.02 10.22
N VAL A 167 -7.37 1.80 9.03
CA VAL A 167 -8.10 0.57 8.67
C VAL A 167 -7.39 -0.09 7.47
N PRO A 168 -7.22 -1.42 7.46
CA PRO A 168 -6.78 -2.14 6.26
C PRO A 168 -7.87 -2.09 5.18
N PRO A 169 -7.53 -2.31 3.90
CA PRO A 169 -8.56 -2.42 2.86
C PRO A 169 -9.44 -3.66 3.06
N GLU A 170 -10.68 -3.62 2.55
CA GLU A 170 -11.53 -4.81 2.39
C GLU A 170 -11.24 -5.54 1.06
N ALA A 171 -10.76 -4.78 0.07
CA ALA A 171 -10.35 -5.31 -1.23
C ALA A 171 -9.18 -4.55 -1.86
N ILE A 172 -8.35 -5.27 -2.63
CA ILE A 172 -7.29 -4.72 -3.48
C ILE A 172 -7.52 -5.15 -4.93
N PHE A 173 -7.59 -4.19 -5.86
CA PHE A 173 -7.73 -4.43 -7.30
C PHE A 173 -6.48 -3.92 -8.03
N ALA A 174 -5.49 -4.78 -8.18
CA ALA A 174 -4.17 -4.45 -8.72
C ALA A 174 -4.06 -4.87 -10.20
N ASP A 175 -4.28 -3.91 -11.10
CA ASP A 175 -4.30 -4.16 -12.55
C ASP A 175 -2.89 -4.12 -13.14
N LEU A 176 -2.44 -5.24 -13.70
CA LEU A 176 -1.08 -5.36 -14.24
C LEU A 176 -0.79 -4.39 -15.40
N SER A 177 -1.79 -4.01 -16.20
CA SER A 177 -1.61 -3.01 -17.25
C SER A 177 -1.39 -1.61 -16.68
N VAL A 178 -2.05 -1.28 -15.57
CA VAL A 178 -1.85 0.00 -14.88
C VAL A 178 -0.48 0.02 -14.20
N LEU A 179 -0.18 -1.03 -13.43
CA LEU A 179 1.06 -1.11 -12.66
C LEU A 179 2.32 -1.13 -13.54
N ALA A 180 2.29 -1.84 -14.68
CA ALA A 180 3.42 -1.90 -15.61
C ALA A 180 3.67 -0.56 -16.35
N ASN A 181 2.67 0.31 -16.44
CA ASN A 181 2.80 1.65 -17.03
C ASN A 181 3.19 2.72 -15.99
N ALA A 182 3.30 2.37 -14.71
CA ALA A 182 3.76 3.29 -13.67
C ALA A 182 5.23 3.70 -13.91
N PRO A 183 5.66 4.88 -13.41
CA PRO A 183 7.07 5.27 -13.50
C PRO A 183 7.99 4.23 -12.88
N GLN A 184 9.05 3.84 -13.59
CA GLN A 184 9.95 2.76 -13.15
C GLN A 184 10.64 3.05 -11.81
N THR A 185 10.76 4.32 -11.43
CA THR A 185 11.24 4.73 -10.10
C THR A 185 10.33 4.23 -8.96
N MET A 186 9.03 4.06 -9.21
CA MET A 186 8.10 3.51 -8.23
C MET A 186 8.29 2.00 -8.06
N THR A 187 8.44 1.26 -9.17
CA THR A 187 8.79 -0.17 -9.14
C THR A 187 10.11 -0.40 -8.40
N ALA A 188 11.12 0.43 -8.70
CA ALA A 188 12.41 0.38 -8.00
C ALA A 188 12.28 0.68 -6.50
N ALA A 189 11.39 1.62 -6.11
CA ALA A 189 11.11 1.90 -4.71
C ALA A 189 10.46 0.71 -3.99
N GLY A 190 9.48 0.05 -4.63
CA GLY A 190 8.84 -1.14 -4.06
C GLY A 190 9.82 -2.31 -3.94
N PHE A 191 10.68 -2.51 -4.93
CA PHE A 191 11.75 -3.50 -4.84
C PHE A 191 12.73 -3.18 -3.70
N GLY A 192 13.09 -1.90 -3.53
CA GLY A 192 13.92 -1.45 -2.41
C GLY A 192 13.27 -1.70 -1.05
N ASP A 193 11.95 -1.50 -0.92
CA ASP A 193 11.20 -1.85 0.29
C ASP A 193 11.28 -3.36 0.59
N MET A 194 11.12 -4.21 -0.44
CA MET A 194 11.30 -5.66 -0.28
C MET A 194 12.73 -6.03 0.14
N LEU A 195 13.77 -5.40 -0.41
CA LEU A 195 15.14 -5.65 0.04
C LEU A 195 15.36 -5.29 1.50
N GLY A 196 14.68 -4.25 2.02
CA GLY A 196 14.70 -3.88 3.44
C GLY A 196 14.15 -4.97 4.38
N LYS A 197 13.45 -5.98 3.85
CA LYS A 197 12.97 -7.12 4.65
C LYS A 197 14.11 -8.06 5.05
N PHE A 198 15.25 -8.09 4.33
CA PHE A 198 16.43 -8.87 4.75
C PHE A 198 16.91 -8.49 6.14
N THR A 199 17.11 -7.20 6.36
CA THR A 199 17.55 -6.62 7.62
C THR A 199 16.46 -6.73 8.67
N SER A 200 15.20 -6.49 8.31
CA SER A 200 14.06 -6.62 9.23
C SER A 200 13.93 -8.04 9.80
N LEU A 201 14.05 -9.08 8.96
CA LEU A 201 14.00 -10.48 9.40
C LEU A 201 15.23 -10.87 10.22
N ALA A 202 16.42 -10.38 9.85
CA ALA A 202 17.65 -10.60 10.62
C ALA A 202 17.53 -9.99 12.03
N ASP A 203 17.08 -8.73 12.13
CA ASP A 203 16.85 -8.04 13.40
C ASP A 203 15.83 -8.78 14.26
N TRP A 204 14.75 -9.30 13.64
CA TRP A 204 13.72 -10.04 14.35
C TRP A 204 14.23 -11.38 14.88
N HIS A 205 15.06 -12.10 14.12
CA HIS A 205 15.71 -13.32 14.59
C HIS A 205 16.65 -13.06 15.78
N VAL A 206 17.46 -12.00 15.72
CA VAL A 206 18.34 -11.60 16.82
C VAL A 206 17.51 -11.21 18.05
N SER A 207 16.43 -10.46 17.87
CA SER A 207 15.55 -10.00 18.96
C SER A 207 14.76 -11.16 19.59
N ARG A 208 14.38 -12.17 18.82
CA ARG A 208 13.85 -13.44 19.35
C ARG A 208 14.88 -14.13 20.24
N ASP A 209 16.10 -14.33 19.73
CA ASP A 209 17.11 -15.16 20.39
C ASP A 209 17.73 -14.48 21.63
N LEU A 210 17.88 -13.15 21.61
CA LEU A 210 18.51 -12.38 22.68
C LEU A 210 17.53 -11.60 23.56
N GLY A 211 16.39 -11.18 22.99
CA GLY A 211 15.42 -10.31 23.63
C GLY A 211 14.12 -10.98 24.04
N ASN A 212 13.93 -12.26 23.69
CA ASN A 212 12.70 -13.02 23.93
C ASN A 212 11.45 -12.32 23.34
N GLU A 213 11.62 -11.63 22.21
CA GLU A 213 10.53 -10.96 21.49
C GLU A 213 9.58 -11.97 20.84
N PRO A 214 8.26 -11.70 20.77
CA PRO A 214 7.32 -12.58 20.08
C PRO A 214 7.72 -12.86 18.63
N TYR A 215 7.65 -14.13 18.24
CA TYR A 215 8.06 -14.60 16.91
C TYR A 215 6.97 -15.48 16.29
N SER A 216 6.70 -15.26 15.01
CA SER A 216 5.76 -16.06 14.22
C SER A 216 6.51 -16.73 13.07
N PRO A 217 6.73 -18.06 13.12
CA PRO A 217 7.38 -18.79 12.03
C PRO A 217 6.63 -18.67 10.71
N VAL A 218 5.30 -18.58 10.77
CA VAL A 218 4.44 -18.41 9.59
C VAL A 218 4.68 -17.05 8.94
N ALA A 219 4.64 -15.96 9.73
CA ALA A 219 4.86 -14.61 9.20
C ALA A 219 6.29 -14.45 8.64
N ASN A 220 7.30 -14.97 9.35
CA ASN A 220 8.68 -14.96 8.85
C ASN A 220 8.80 -15.66 7.49
N ARG A 221 8.20 -16.84 7.34
CA ARG A 221 8.26 -17.59 6.08
C ARG A 221 7.57 -16.85 4.93
N ILE A 222 6.39 -16.29 5.17
CA ILE A 222 5.65 -15.51 4.16
C ILE A 222 6.53 -14.36 3.64
N THR A 223 7.15 -13.60 4.54
CA THR A 223 8.03 -12.49 4.16
C THR A 223 9.30 -12.98 3.45
N GLU A 224 9.91 -14.07 3.91
CA GLU A 224 11.12 -14.63 3.31
C GLU A 224 10.87 -15.17 1.90
N GLU A 225 9.76 -15.88 1.69
CA GLU A 225 9.35 -16.40 0.37
C GLU A 225 9.05 -15.23 -0.60
N ALA A 226 8.33 -14.20 -0.14
CA ALA A 226 8.07 -12.99 -0.92
C ALA A 226 9.36 -12.28 -1.34
N LEU A 227 10.32 -12.14 -0.41
CA LEU A 227 11.62 -11.56 -0.67
C LEU A 227 12.44 -12.37 -1.69
N ARG A 228 12.50 -13.69 -1.52
CA ARG A 228 13.20 -14.59 -2.45
C ARG A 228 12.61 -14.50 -3.86
N ALA A 229 11.29 -14.49 -3.98
CA ALA A 229 10.61 -14.34 -5.27
C ALA A 229 11.02 -13.04 -5.99
N CYS A 230 11.12 -11.91 -5.28
CA CYS A 230 11.60 -10.67 -5.86
C CYS A 230 13.05 -10.77 -6.38
N ILE A 231 13.94 -11.44 -5.64
CA ILE A 231 15.35 -11.57 -6.04
C ILE A 231 15.49 -12.47 -7.28
N GLU A 232 14.76 -13.57 -7.31
CA GLU A 232 14.77 -14.51 -8.44
C GLU A 232 14.27 -13.87 -9.74
N HIS A 233 13.36 -12.90 -9.65
CA HIS A 233 12.75 -12.20 -10.79
C HIS A 233 13.25 -10.74 -10.93
N VAL A 234 14.44 -10.44 -10.41
CA VAL A 234 14.98 -9.06 -10.39
C VAL A 234 15.09 -8.45 -11.79
N ASN A 235 15.39 -9.25 -12.81
CA ASN A 235 15.54 -8.77 -14.18
C ASN A 235 14.19 -8.35 -14.78
N GLU A 236 13.14 -9.15 -14.54
CA GLU A 236 11.78 -8.90 -14.97
C GLU A 236 11.18 -7.67 -14.28
N ILE A 237 11.48 -7.49 -12.98
CA ILE A 237 11.11 -6.32 -12.18
C ILE A 237 11.83 -5.07 -12.70
N ALA A 238 13.15 -5.17 -12.92
CA ALA A 238 13.96 -4.08 -13.44
C ALA A 238 13.55 -3.65 -14.86
N ALA A 239 13.03 -4.59 -15.65
CA ALA A 239 12.47 -4.33 -16.98
C ALA A 239 11.06 -3.70 -16.95
N GLY A 240 10.38 -3.65 -15.78
CA GLY A 240 9.00 -3.15 -15.68
C GLY A 240 7.98 -4.03 -16.40
N SER A 241 8.31 -5.31 -16.62
CA SER A 241 7.42 -6.24 -17.32
C SER A 241 6.19 -6.57 -16.46
N LYS A 242 5.05 -6.90 -17.08
CA LYS A 242 3.84 -7.32 -16.35
C LYS A 242 4.13 -8.48 -15.38
N ALA A 243 4.93 -9.46 -15.81
CA ALA A 243 5.32 -10.60 -14.97
C ALA A 243 6.17 -10.17 -13.77
N GLY A 244 7.16 -9.29 -13.96
CA GLY A 244 7.98 -8.77 -12.87
C GLY A 244 7.18 -7.94 -11.88
N VAL A 245 6.32 -7.05 -12.39
CA VAL A 245 5.46 -6.20 -11.56
C VAL A 245 4.41 -7.01 -10.81
N GLU A 246 3.89 -8.09 -11.39
CA GLU A 246 3.02 -9.05 -10.71
C GLU A 246 3.74 -9.71 -9.52
N VAL A 247 4.98 -10.19 -9.72
CA VAL A 247 5.80 -10.77 -8.65
C VAL A 247 6.03 -9.75 -7.54
N LEU A 248 6.44 -8.53 -7.89
CA LEU A 248 6.68 -7.47 -6.92
C LEU A 248 5.40 -7.11 -6.15
N MET A 249 4.27 -6.92 -6.84
CA MET A 249 3.01 -6.56 -6.19
C MET A 249 2.53 -7.66 -5.24
N ASN A 250 2.60 -8.93 -5.65
CA ASN A 250 2.25 -10.05 -4.79
C ASN A 250 3.17 -10.14 -3.57
N ALA A 251 4.46 -9.89 -3.72
CA ALA A 251 5.42 -9.87 -2.62
C ALA A 251 5.15 -8.74 -1.61
N LEU A 252 4.86 -7.52 -2.09
CA LEU A 252 4.47 -6.39 -1.24
C LEU A 252 3.17 -6.68 -0.47
N ILE A 253 2.17 -7.25 -1.15
CA ILE A 253 0.91 -7.68 -0.53
C ILE A 253 1.16 -8.74 0.55
N ALA A 254 1.94 -9.78 0.24
CA ALA A 254 2.29 -10.85 1.17
C ALA A 254 3.04 -10.32 2.40
N SER A 255 3.97 -9.39 2.20
CA SER A 255 4.68 -8.68 3.27
C SER A 255 3.69 -8.01 4.23
N GLY A 256 2.74 -7.22 3.74
CA GLY A 256 1.80 -6.57 4.65
C GLY A 256 0.69 -7.48 5.20
N ILE A 257 0.33 -8.57 4.53
CA ILE A 257 -0.52 -9.63 5.14
C ILE A 257 0.20 -10.26 6.33
N SER A 258 1.51 -10.51 6.23
CA SER A 258 2.30 -11.04 7.34
C SER A 258 2.23 -10.12 8.57
N MET A 259 2.25 -8.79 8.35
CA MET A 259 2.11 -7.79 9.41
C MET A 259 0.70 -7.77 10.01
N LEU A 260 -0.35 -7.80 9.19
CA LEU A 260 -1.74 -7.82 9.66
C LEU A 260 -2.03 -9.05 10.54
N MET A 261 -1.46 -10.19 10.17
CA MET A 261 -1.68 -11.46 10.85
C MET A 261 -1.13 -11.47 12.28
N ILE A 262 -0.01 -10.80 12.53
CA ILE A 262 0.61 -10.74 13.86
C ILE A 262 0.34 -9.43 14.60
N ASP A 263 -0.40 -8.50 13.98
CA ASP A 263 -0.67 -7.14 14.48
C ASP A 263 0.60 -6.38 14.92
N HIS A 264 1.71 -6.64 14.21
CA HIS A 264 3.02 -6.07 14.50
C HIS A 264 3.81 -5.87 13.20
N SER A 265 4.50 -4.73 13.08
CA SER A 265 5.27 -4.40 11.87
C SER A 265 6.67 -5.03 11.78
N ARG A 266 7.18 -5.77 12.79
CA ARG A 266 8.54 -6.36 12.77
C ARG A 266 8.90 -7.13 11.48
N PRO A 267 8.01 -7.94 10.88
CA PRO A 267 8.32 -8.66 9.65
C PRO A 267 8.73 -7.73 8.51
N ALA A 268 8.26 -6.47 8.54
CA ALA A 268 8.46 -5.52 7.47
C ALA A 268 9.17 -4.21 7.85
N SER A 269 9.39 -3.95 9.14
CA SER A 269 10.03 -2.74 9.63
C SER A 269 11.13 -3.03 10.66
N GLY A 270 12.39 -2.98 10.21
CA GLY A 270 13.60 -2.79 11.02
C GLY A 270 14.19 -1.38 10.85
N GLU A 271 15.41 -1.13 11.36
CA GLU A 271 16.06 0.21 11.27
C GLU A 271 16.19 0.70 9.81
N SER A 272 16.38 -0.22 8.87
CA SER A 272 16.53 0.06 7.43
C SER A 272 15.27 0.55 6.72
N THR A 273 14.07 0.28 7.26
CA THR A 273 12.80 0.76 6.70
C THR A 273 12.53 2.20 7.14
N ILE A 274 12.99 2.59 8.33
CA ILE A 274 12.78 3.95 8.89
C ILE A 274 13.59 4.98 8.10
N PHE A 275 14.86 4.68 7.80
CA PHE A 275 15.82 5.61 7.18
C PHE A 275 15.37 6.21 5.83
N PRO A 276 14.91 5.42 4.83
CA PRO A 276 14.52 5.95 3.52
C PRO A 276 13.24 6.80 3.55
N THR A 277 12.26 6.45 4.40
CA THR A 277 11.01 7.20 4.55
C THR A 277 11.20 8.56 5.20
N GLU A 278 12.14 8.68 6.14
CA GLU A 278 12.59 9.95 6.73
C GLU A 278 13.39 10.78 5.72
N LEU A 279 14.30 10.14 4.96
CA LEU A 279 15.12 10.84 3.97
C LEU A 279 14.28 11.46 2.84
N LYS A 280 13.28 10.75 2.31
CA LYS A 280 12.36 11.30 1.29
C LYS A 280 11.65 12.56 1.78
N TRP A 281 11.25 12.60 3.06
CA TRP A 281 10.59 13.77 3.66
C TRP A 281 11.58 14.92 3.89
N ILE A 282 12.78 14.65 4.41
CA ILE A 282 13.86 15.65 4.53
C ILE A 282 14.21 16.26 3.16
N LEU A 283 14.19 15.45 2.11
CA LEU A 283 14.46 15.90 0.74
C LEU A 283 13.28 16.70 0.15
N SER A 284 12.02 16.35 0.46
CA SER A 284 10.85 17.12 -0.01
C SER A 284 10.70 18.48 0.68
N GLN A 285 11.38 18.71 1.81
CA GLN A 285 11.44 20.02 2.47
C GLN A 285 12.53 20.95 1.93
N ARG A 286 13.34 20.52 0.94
CA ARG A 286 14.50 21.31 0.46
C ARG A 286 14.17 22.21 -0.73
N ASP A 287 14.15 23.50 -0.45
CA ASP A 287 14.18 24.61 -1.41
C ASP A 287 15.40 24.47 -2.37
N ALA A 288 15.12 24.32 -3.67
CA ALA A 288 16.12 24.10 -4.73
C ALA A 288 17.08 25.29 -4.94
N SER A 289 16.94 26.38 -4.20
CA SER A 289 17.73 27.61 -4.34
C SER A 289 19.03 27.67 -3.52
N LYS A 290 19.33 26.68 -2.65
CA LYS A 290 20.41 26.80 -1.65
C LYS A 290 21.68 25.95 -1.84
N PHE A 291 21.88 25.29 -2.98
CA PHE A 291 23.16 24.61 -3.25
C PHE A 291 23.88 25.19 -4.47
N CYS A 292 24.59 26.30 -4.25
CA CYS A 292 25.80 26.62 -4.98
C CYS A 292 26.98 26.04 -4.19
N MET A 293 27.36 24.79 -4.47
CA MET A 293 28.68 24.27 -4.09
C MET A 293 29.56 24.28 -5.32
N VAL A 294 30.24 25.40 -5.54
CA VAL A 294 31.43 25.47 -6.37
C VAL A 294 32.55 24.71 -5.64
N PRO A 295 33.22 23.73 -6.25
CA PRO A 295 34.39 23.12 -5.64
C PRO A 295 35.57 24.08 -5.79
N ARG A 296 36.07 24.65 -4.69
CA ARG A 296 37.45 25.16 -4.62
C ARG A 296 38.31 24.04 -4.02
N TRP A 297 39.06 23.37 -4.87
CA TRP A 297 40.20 22.57 -4.46
C TRP A 297 41.46 23.37 -4.75
N ALA A 298 42.28 23.56 -3.70
CA ALA A 298 43.72 23.61 -3.82
C ALA A 298 44.25 22.17 -3.74
#